data_AF-A0A7S3PIH4-F1
#
_entry.id   AF-A0A7S3PIH4-F1
#
_cell.length_a   1.000
_cell.length_b   1.000
_cell.length_c   1.000
_cell.angle_alpha   90.00
_cell.angle_beta   90.00
_cell.angle_gamma   90.00
#
_symmetry.space_group_name_H-M   'P 1'
#
loop_
_entity.id
_entity.type
_entity.pdbx_description
1 polymer ?
#
loop_
_entity_poly.entity_id
_entity_poly.type
_entity_poly.pdbx_seq_one_letter_code
_entity_poly.pdbx_strand_id
1 'polypeptide(L)'
;MYKRIVAHNGDFFSMHLHRETKPCGFHNRPNCNKLLHHTVRKIRSSSPEYSTVSNMSSVKLSSRDDVKFIAEALDIGTDEVSQVAVCLSSICSNVELFSSYFEQENPKTASSNTSTLSSSRKEVPSFLHRSLGEVICDFQKQRDPPLTERQKRVMNWHISNLEYANASTVDSLSLQHWDQDDLYAYKGPHCLLRQGFGSIANSLANQVLFAGAKIVFGAKVSKIERILKAERILKADDNSHKIVVTSEAQGRGELENKQNNYRCDFCVVTLPLGILKQEHESLFSPRLNVEKAKAIERLGFGILNKVLLVFDSCFWDMSAQSIGYASNKTGDYYMFVNMFRHTGHFALLSILSGDLAVRVESMPDQEVVDDSMSILRRMFRYRNIPKQPIYSHVTRWKSDKFARGSYSYLKPESSPQDMDALAAPIDDCIFFAGEATNRKHPASAHGAVLSGRRDARRIANIMARTYGCTLPYQEIDNM
;
A
#
# COMPACT_ATOMS: atom_id res chain seq x y z
N MET A 1 35.03 -10.19 4.73
CA MET A 1 34.92 -9.83 6.16
C MET A 1 33.64 -9.00 6.32
N TYR A 2 32.49 -9.62 6.66
CA TYR A 2 31.20 -8.93 6.68
C TYR A 2 30.91 -8.39 8.08
N LYS A 3 30.74 -7.07 8.19
CA LYS A 3 30.42 -6.35 9.44
C LYS A 3 28.90 -6.35 9.66
N ARG A 4 28.55 -6.66 10.90
CA ARG A 4 27.20 -6.80 11.48
C ARG A 4 26.78 -5.42 11.98
N ILE A 5 25.55 -5.00 11.71
CA ILE A 5 25.06 -3.70 12.20
C ILE A 5 23.75 -3.86 12.97
N VAL A 6 23.70 -3.17 14.10
CA VAL A 6 22.59 -3.06 15.03
C VAL A 6 22.16 -1.59 15.06
N ALA A 7 20.89 -1.30 14.80
CA ALA A 7 20.34 0.05 14.96
C ALA A 7 19.90 0.28 16.41
N HIS A 8 20.32 1.39 17.02
CA HIS A 8 19.75 1.90 18.26
C HIS A 8 19.09 3.24 17.97
N ASN A 9 17.93 3.44 18.61
CA ASN A 9 17.06 4.61 18.57
C ASN A 9 16.07 4.64 17.39
N GLY A 10 14.79 4.56 17.73
CA GLY A 10 13.97 5.76 17.71
C GLY A 10 13.03 5.99 16.54
N ASP A 11 13.13 5.32 15.39
CA ASP A 11 12.32 5.68 14.21
C ASP A 11 11.83 4.47 13.42
N PHE A 12 10.50 4.32 13.31
CA PHE A 12 9.88 3.43 12.34
C PHE A 12 9.86 4.13 10.99
N PHE A 13 10.60 3.63 10.01
CA PHE A 13 10.59 4.15 8.64
C PHE A 13 9.22 3.90 7.97
N SER A 14 8.33 4.89 8.00
CA SER A 14 8.07 5.66 6.77
C SER A 14 8.49 7.10 7.04
N MET A 15 9.05 7.73 6.01
CA MET A 15 9.58 9.09 6.11
C MET A 15 8.49 10.03 6.61
N HIS A 16 8.79 10.93 7.56
CA HIS A 16 8.29 12.30 7.66
C HIS A 16 9.21 13.12 8.59
N LEU A 17 9.56 14.34 8.17
CA LEU A 17 10.67 15.17 8.71
C LEU A 17 10.33 15.92 10.02
N HIS A 18 11.27 15.91 10.99
CA HIS A 18 11.37 16.90 12.07
C HIS A 18 12.44 17.96 11.73
N ARG A 19 12.15 19.23 12.03
CA ARG A 19 13.01 20.40 11.76
C ARG A 19 13.73 20.79 13.05
N GLU A 20 15.05 20.66 13.12
CA GLU A 20 15.87 21.43 14.07
C GLU A 20 16.79 22.39 13.30
N THR A 21 16.75 23.65 13.71
CA THR A 21 17.53 24.74 13.14
C THR A 21 18.81 24.91 13.96
N LYS A 22 19.97 24.89 13.30
CA LYS A 22 21.09 25.81 13.57
C LYS A 22 22.17 25.72 12.47
N PRO A 23 22.83 26.85 12.13
CA PRO A 23 23.74 26.93 11.00
C PRO A 23 25.18 26.63 11.44
N CYS A 24 25.92 25.83 10.67
CA CYS A 24 27.38 25.84 10.70
C CYS A 24 27.88 25.66 9.27
N GLY A 25 28.57 26.68 8.77
CA GLY A 25 29.12 26.72 7.43
C GLY A 25 30.43 25.93 7.31
N PHE A 26 30.70 25.42 6.11
CA PHE A 26 32.04 25.23 5.59
C PHE A 26 32.00 25.33 4.06
N HIS A 27 32.94 26.09 3.51
CA HIS A 27 33.11 26.40 2.09
C HIS A 27 33.93 25.34 1.34
N ASN A 28 33.58 25.18 0.07
CA ASN A 28 34.38 24.87 -1.12
C ASN A 28 35.04 23.48 -1.32
N ARG A 29 34.52 22.73 -2.31
CA ARG A 29 35.24 22.33 -3.55
C ARG A 29 34.27 22.21 -4.76
N PRO A 30 34.70 22.40 -6.02
CA PRO A 30 33.81 22.67 -7.16
C PRO A 30 33.73 21.55 -8.24
N ASN A 31 32.72 21.68 -9.12
CA ASN A 31 32.63 21.19 -10.51
C ASN A 31 31.84 19.91 -10.89
N CYS A 32 30.59 19.74 -10.42
CA CYS A 32 29.55 19.02 -11.19
C CYS A 32 28.21 19.79 -11.34
N ASN A 33 28.00 20.88 -10.59
CA ASN A 33 26.70 21.58 -10.52
C ASN A 33 26.45 22.68 -11.59
N LYS A 34 27.42 23.00 -12.45
CA LYS A 34 27.26 24.14 -13.39
C LYS A 34 26.46 23.82 -14.65
N LEU A 35 26.39 22.56 -15.09
CA LEU A 35 25.63 22.18 -16.28
C LEU A 35 24.12 22.09 -16.00
N LEU A 36 23.74 21.59 -14.81
CA LEU A 36 22.32 21.50 -14.39
C LEU A 36 21.69 22.88 -14.13
N HIS A 37 22.42 23.80 -13.49
CA HIS A 37 21.87 25.11 -13.10
C HIS A 37 21.66 26.06 -14.28
N HIS A 38 22.42 25.93 -15.38
CA HIS A 38 22.28 26.81 -16.54
C HIS A 38 21.06 26.43 -17.41
N THR A 39 20.77 25.12 -17.52
CA THR A 39 19.59 24.60 -18.24
C THR A 39 18.28 24.89 -17.50
N VAL A 40 18.28 24.78 -16.16
CA VAL A 40 17.12 25.06 -15.29
C VAL A 40 16.67 26.52 -15.35
N ARG A 41 17.59 27.47 -15.60
CA ARG A 41 17.25 28.91 -15.65
C ARG A 41 16.62 29.34 -16.98
N LYS A 42 16.91 28.65 -18.08
CA LYS A 42 16.33 28.95 -19.40
C LYS A 42 14.94 28.36 -19.61
N ILE A 43 14.60 27.26 -18.93
CA ILE A 43 13.29 26.60 -19.03
C ILE A 43 12.24 27.30 -18.15
N ARG A 44 12.66 27.92 -17.04
CA ARG A 44 11.77 28.65 -16.12
C ARG A 44 11.24 29.98 -16.65
N SER A 45 11.70 30.47 -17.80
CA SER A 45 11.30 31.79 -18.35
C SER A 45 10.20 31.73 -19.41
N SER A 46 9.56 30.59 -19.67
CA SER A 46 8.66 30.44 -20.82
C SER A 46 7.29 29.78 -20.55
N SER A 47 6.73 29.87 -19.34
CA SER A 47 5.30 29.57 -19.09
C SER A 47 4.83 30.20 -17.77
N PRO A 48 3.98 31.25 -17.78
CA PRO A 48 3.57 31.98 -16.59
C PRO A 48 2.20 31.56 -16.02
N GLU A 49 1.82 30.29 -16.12
CA GLU A 49 0.64 29.75 -15.43
C GLU A 49 1.04 28.39 -14.82
N TYR A 50 0.72 28.13 -13.55
CA TYR A 50 1.27 27.09 -12.65
C TYR A 50 2.48 27.50 -11.79
N SER A 51 2.35 28.59 -11.05
CA SER A 51 3.31 29.00 -10.00
C SER A 51 2.73 28.90 -8.59
N THR A 52 2.22 27.73 -8.18
CA THR A 52 1.89 27.47 -6.75
C THR A 52 1.99 25.97 -6.40
N VAL A 53 3.15 25.34 -6.64
CA VAL A 53 3.48 24.06 -5.98
C VAL A 53 4.92 24.14 -5.47
N SER A 54 5.08 24.75 -4.29
CA SER A 54 6.33 24.73 -3.53
C SER A 54 6.03 24.10 -2.19
N ASN A 55 6.19 22.77 -2.05
CA ASN A 55 6.55 22.05 -0.81
C ASN A 55 6.50 20.51 -0.96
N MET A 56 7.00 19.96 -2.08
CA MET A 56 7.26 18.51 -2.19
C MET A 56 8.65 18.20 -1.61
N SER A 57 8.68 17.65 -0.39
CA SER A 57 9.90 17.15 0.23
C SER A 57 10.00 15.64 0.09
N SER A 58 10.78 15.22 -0.92
CA SER A 58 11.76 14.12 -0.96
C SER A 58 11.80 13.07 0.17
N VAL A 59 12.05 11.83 -0.27
CA VAL A 59 12.73 10.75 0.48
C VAL A 59 14.09 11.25 0.99
N LYS A 60 14.09 11.92 2.12
CA LYS A 60 15.33 12.18 2.86
C LYS A 60 15.59 11.01 3.80
N LEU A 61 16.80 10.45 3.75
CA LEU A 61 17.36 9.66 4.86
C LEU A 61 17.19 10.50 6.12
N SER A 62 16.33 10.02 7.03
CA SER A 62 15.84 10.76 8.17
C SER A 62 16.79 10.66 9.37
N SER A 63 18.08 10.90 9.17
CA SER A 63 19.04 11.39 10.18
C SER A 63 20.46 11.34 9.60
N ARG A 64 21.38 12.15 10.15
CA ARG A 64 22.83 12.01 9.91
C ARG A 64 23.33 10.62 10.34
N ASP A 65 22.61 9.98 11.25
CA ASP A 65 22.97 8.69 11.85
C ASP A 65 22.66 7.52 10.91
N ASP A 66 21.58 7.56 10.11
CA ASP A 66 21.24 6.54 9.10
C ASP A 66 22.24 6.48 7.95
N VAL A 67 22.68 7.65 7.48
CA VAL A 67 23.70 7.77 6.42
C VAL A 67 25.02 7.16 6.90
N LYS A 68 25.40 7.47 8.15
CA LYS A 68 26.62 6.98 8.79
C LYS A 68 26.55 5.49 9.08
N PHE A 69 25.39 5.01 9.52
CA PHE A 69 25.09 3.61 9.77
C PHE A 69 25.22 2.75 8.52
N ILE A 70 24.60 3.17 7.41
CA ILE A 70 24.67 2.46 6.14
C ILE A 70 26.12 2.52 5.58
N ALA A 71 26.81 3.65 5.74
CA ALA A 71 28.20 3.83 5.29
C ALA A 71 29.16 2.89 6.04
N GLU A 72 28.99 2.78 7.36
CA GLU A 72 29.77 1.87 8.21
C GLU A 72 29.45 0.38 7.94
N ALA A 73 28.20 0.04 7.61
CA ALA A 73 27.80 -1.34 7.20
C ALA A 73 28.47 -1.74 5.89
N LEU A 74 28.65 -0.74 5.04
CA LEU A 74 29.00 -0.92 3.65
C LEU A 74 30.43 -0.47 3.33
N ASP A 75 31.23 -0.10 4.32
CA ASP A 75 32.62 0.33 4.13
C ASP A 75 32.77 1.28 2.93
N ILE A 76 31.78 2.16 2.78
CA ILE A 76 31.69 3.19 1.74
C ILE A 76 31.59 4.55 2.43
N GLY A 77 31.92 5.63 1.73
CA GLY A 77 31.75 6.97 2.28
C GLY A 77 30.28 7.28 2.57
N THR A 78 30.01 8.07 3.61
CA THR A 78 28.68 8.66 3.89
C THR A 78 28.13 9.44 2.70
N ASP A 79 29.01 9.96 1.86
CA ASP A 79 28.66 10.64 0.62
C ASP A 79 28.08 9.68 -0.43
N GLU A 80 28.54 8.43 -0.51
CA GLU A 80 28.00 7.43 -1.45
C GLU A 80 26.61 6.95 -1.03
N VAL A 81 26.38 6.76 0.28
CA VAL A 81 25.06 6.42 0.83
C VAL A 81 24.07 7.56 0.59
N SER A 82 24.52 8.78 0.87
CA SER A 82 23.72 9.98 0.59
C SER A 82 23.41 10.08 -0.89
N GLN A 83 24.34 9.76 -1.79
CA GLN A 83 24.10 9.75 -3.23
C GLN A 83 23.09 8.68 -3.66
N VAL A 84 23.15 7.46 -3.13
CA VAL A 84 22.17 6.40 -3.50
C VAL A 84 20.77 6.74 -3.02
N ALA A 85 20.62 7.24 -1.78
CA ALA A 85 19.32 7.65 -1.27
C ALA A 85 18.80 8.96 -1.89
N VAL A 86 19.68 9.91 -2.19
CA VAL A 86 19.34 11.10 -2.99
C VAL A 86 18.97 10.68 -4.41
N CYS A 87 19.60 9.66 -5.00
CA CYS A 87 19.23 9.14 -6.32
C CYS A 87 17.84 8.49 -6.29
N LEU A 88 17.55 7.61 -5.34
CA LEU A 88 16.21 7.03 -5.19
C LEU A 88 15.16 8.10 -4.90
N SER A 89 15.47 9.04 -4.01
CA SER A 89 14.62 10.21 -3.78
C SER A 89 14.45 11.06 -5.02
N SER A 90 15.49 11.23 -5.84
CA SER A 90 15.41 12.02 -7.06
C SER A 90 14.62 11.28 -8.13
N ILE A 91 14.69 9.95 -8.19
CA ILE A 91 13.86 9.13 -9.10
C ILE A 91 12.39 9.21 -8.67
N CYS A 92 12.12 9.10 -7.38
CA CYS A 92 10.77 9.19 -6.82
C CYS A 92 10.20 10.62 -6.88
N SER A 93 11.02 11.66 -6.66
CA SER A 93 10.58 13.06 -6.63
C SER A 93 10.62 13.77 -7.98
N ASN A 94 11.19 13.17 -9.04
CA ASN A 94 11.32 13.81 -10.37
C ASN A 94 10.54 13.10 -11.47
N VAL A 95 9.34 12.59 -11.16
CA VAL A 95 8.43 12.07 -12.18
C VAL A 95 8.16 13.13 -13.28
N GLU A 96 8.06 14.42 -12.92
CA GLU A 96 7.90 15.53 -13.88
C GLU A 96 9.16 15.83 -14.72
N LEU A 97 10.35 15.68 -14.14
CA LEU A 97 11.62 15.98 -14.79
C LEU A 97 12.00 14.87 -15.79
N PHE A 98 11.68 13.61 -15.49
CA PHE A 98 11.86 12.49 -16.42
C PHE A 98 10.92 12.59 -17.64
N SER A 99 9.66 13.03 -17.47
CA SER A 99 8.78 13.32 -18.61
C SER A 99 9.38 14.38 -19.55
N SER A 100 9.95 15.45 -18.99
CA SER A 100 10.59 16.51 -19.79
C SER A 100 11.94 16.10 -20.42
N TYR A 101 12.70 15.21 -19.77
CA TYR A 101 14.00 14.72 -20.26
C TYR A 101 13.84 13.82 -21.48
N PHE A 102 12.81 12.97 -21.52
CA PHE A 102 12.53 12.07 -22.65
C PHE A 102 11.73 12.73 -23.78
N GLU A 103 10.93 13.77 -23.52
CA GLU A 103 10.36 14.62 -24.58
C GLU A 103 11.44 15.35 -25.38
N GLN A 104 12.61 15.63 -24.78
CA GLN A 104 13.74 16.26 -25.46
C GLN A 104 14.58 15.28 -26.31
N GLU A 105 14.53 13.97 -26.05
CA GLU A 105 15.26 12.95 -26.83
C GLU A 105 14.53 12.46 -28.09
N ASN A 106 13.31 12.93 -28.37
CA ASN A 106 12.62 12.64 -29.64
C ASN A 106 12.21 13.90 -30.42
N PRO A 107 13.17 14.71 -30.91
CA PRO A 107 12.85 15.75 -31.87
C PRO A 107 12.84 15.16 -33.28
N LYS A 108 11.65 15.20 -33.92
CA LYS A 108 11.37 15.18 -35.38
C LYS A 108 10.87 13.86 -35.97
N THR A 109 9.55 13.76 -36.12
CA THR A 109 8.90 13.67 -37.45
C THR A 109 7.57 14.40 -37.41
N ALA A 110 7.60 15.72 -37.49
CA ALA A 110 6.42 16.52 -37.81
C ALA A 110 6.86 17.75 -38.61
N SER A 111 7.27 17.54 -39.86
CA SER A 111 7.22 18.60 -40.86
C SER A 111 5.85 18.53 -41.54
N SER A 112 5.04 19.56 -41.25
CA SER A 112 4.07 20.19 -42.14
C SER A 112 3.47 19.34 -43.26
N ASN A 113 2.20 18.98 -43.12
CA ASN A 113 1.20 19.28 -44.16
C ASN A 113 -0.20 19.29 -43.56
N THR A 114 -0.88 20.41 -43.76
CA THR A 114 -2.28 20.67 -43.43
C THR A 114 -3.20 19.85 -44.32
N SER A 115 -4.12 19.05 -43.75
CA SER A 115 -5.56 19.05 -44.08
C SER A 115 -6.31 17.85 -43.49
N THR A 116 -7.58 18.09 -43.16
CA THR A 116 -8.69 17.18 -42.82
C THR A 116 -8.75 16.53 -41.44
N LEU A 117 -9.79 16.93 -40.70
CA LEU A 117 -10.28 16.27 -39.48
C LEU A 117 -10.64 14.80 -39.79
N SER A 118 -10.14 13.89 -38.96
CA SER A 118 -10.85 12.66 -38.61
C SER A 118 -10.65 12.38 -37.13
N SER A 119 -11.72 11.90 -36.50
CA SER A 119 -11.80 11.57 -35.08
C SER A 119 -10.91 10.38 -34.73
N SER A 120 -9.63 10.62 -34.47
CA SER A 120 -8.76 9.65 -33.82
C SER A 120 -8.82 9.88 -32.30
N ARG A 121 -9.11 8.81 -31.54
CA ARG A 121 -8.86 8.80 -30.09
C ARG A 121 -7.43 9.28 -29.89
N LYS A 122 -7.24 10.40 -29.18
CA LYS A 122 -5.90 10.76 -28.71
C LYS A 122 -5.43 9.61 -27.82
N GLU A 123 -4.56 8.77 -28.36
CA GLU A 123 -3.85 7.78 -27.56
C GLU A 123 -3.16 8.54 -26.44
N VAL A 124 -3.44 8.15 -25.20
CA VAL A 124 -2.74 8.65 -24.02
C VAL A 124 -1.26 8.31 -24.24
N PRO A 125 -0.33 9.28 -24.14
CA PRO A 125 1.08 9.02 -24.41
C PRO A 125 1.61 7.82 -23.61
N SER A 126 2.39 6.93 -24.25
CA SER A 126 2.84 5.65 -23.65
C SER A 126 3.61 5.80 -22.34
N PHE A 127 4.14 6.99 -22.04
CA PHE A 127 4.84 7.27 -20.79
C PHE A 127 3.93 7.35 -19.55
N LEU A 128 2.62 7.60 -19.70
CA LEU A 128 1.69 7.69 -18.55
C LEU A 128 1.40 6.34 -17.88
N HIS A 129 1.62 5.22 -18.59
CA HIS A 129 1.35 3.87 -18.10
C HIS A 129 2.63 3.09 -17.78
N ARG A 130 3.73 3.80 -17.50
CA ARG A 130 4.98 3.17 -17.08
C ARG A 130 4.93 2.76 -15.63
N SER A 131 5.69 1.71 -15.31
CA SER A 131 5.89 1.31 -13.93
C SER A 131 7.08 2.01 -13.29
N LEU A 132 7.08 2.09 -11.96
CA LEU A 132 8.21 2.60 -11.21
C LEU A 132 9.47 1.73 -11.43
N GLY A 133 9.30 0.42 -11.57
CA GLY A 133 10.37 -0.53 -11.83
C GLY A 133 11.07 -0.30 -13.17
N GLU A 134 10.33 0.06 -14.21
CA GLU A 134 10.93 0.41 -15.51
C GLU A 134 11.90 1.61 -15.40
N VAL A 135 11.52 2.65 -14.67
CA VAL A 135 12.37 3.84 -14.49
C VAL A 135 13.59 3.53 -13.62
N ILE A 136 13.43 2.71 -12.57
CA ILE A 136 14.55 2.24 -11.76
C ILE A 136 15.55 1.45 -12.62
N CYS A 137 15.04 0.57 -13.49
CA CYS A 137 15.85 -0.23 -14.40
C CYS A 137 16.61 0.64 -15.41
N ASP A 138 15.96 1.62 -16.02
CA ASP A 138 16.60 2.58 -16.93
C ASP A 138 17.71 3.36 -16.24
N PHE A 139 17.45 3.86 -15.03
CA PHE A 139 18.45 4.57 -14.23
C PHE A 139 19.69 3.70 -13.97
N GLN A 140 19.49 2.43 -13.59
CA GLN A 140 20.60 1.52 -13.33
C GLN A 140 21.44 1.24 -14.59
N LYS A 141 20.80 1.15 -15.76
CA LYS A 141 21.47 0.91 -17.06
C LYS A 141 22.25 2.13 -17.56
N GLN A 142 21.70 3.33 -17.34
CA GLN A 142 22.27 4.59 -17.84
C GLN A 142 23.35 5.18 -16.92
N ARG A 143 23.49 4.67 -15.70
CA ARG A 143 24.46 5.19 -14.73
C ARG A 143 25.89 4.88 -15.15
N ASP A 144 26.72 5.92 -15.19
CA ASP A 144 28.17 5.86 -15.37
C ASP A 144 28.88 6.59 -14.21
N PRO A 145 29.77 5.93 -13.43
CA PRO A 145 30.10 4.50 -13.50
C PRO A 145 28.95 3.60 -13.02
N PRO A 146 28.86 2.35 -13.53
CA PRO A 146 27.87 1.37 -13.07
C PRO A 146 27.94 1.12 -11.56
N LEU A 147 26.81 0.72 -10.98
CA LEU A 147 26.76 0.32 -9.57
C LEU A 147 27.68 -0.89 -9.31
N THR A 148 28.46 -0.81 -8.24
CA THR A 148 29.19 -1.98 -7.72
C THR A 148 28.21 -3.02 -7.15
N GLU A 149 28.64 -4.27 -7.03
CA GLU A 149 27.81 -5.35 -6.44
C GLU A 149 27.35 -5.03 -5.01
N ARG A 150 28.16 -4.31 -4.22
CA ARG A 150 27.77 -3.88 -2.88
C ARG A 150 26.69 -2.81 -2.93
N GLN A 151 26.82 -1.83 -3.80
CA GLN A 151 25.82 -0.78 -3.99
C GLN A 151 24.50 -1.34 -4.55
N LYS A 152 24.56 -2.34 -5.44
CA LYS A 152 23.37 -3.06 -5.93
C LYS A 152 22.58 -3.74 -4.83
N ARG A 153 23.23 -4.46 -3.90
CA ARG A 153 22.55 -5.08 -2.75
C ARG A 153 21.80 -4.07 -1.89
N VAL A 154 22.35 -2.86 -1.76
CA VAL A 154 21.81 -1.79 -0.93
C VAL A 154 20.64 -1.13 -1.63
N MET A 155 20.79 -0.90 -2.94
CA MET A 155 19.67 -0.51 -3.80
C MET A 155 18.52 -1.51 -3.70
N ASN A 156 18.80 -2.81 -3.81
CA ASN A 156 17.79 -3.86 -3.67
C ASN A 156 17.10 -3.83 -2.31
N TRP A 157 17.81 -3.53 -1.22
CA TRP A 157 17.21 -3.37 0.11
C TRP A 157 16.18 -2.22 0.12
N HIS A 158 16.53 -1.06 -0.45
CA HIS A 158 15.60 0.06 -0.55
C HIS A 158 14.40 -0.23 -1.45
N ILE A 159 14.64 -0.89 -2.59
CA ILE A 159 13.55 -1.34 -3.47
C ILE A 159 12.64 -2.32 -2.71
N SER A 160 13.20 -3.28 -1.96
CA SER A 160 12.43 -4.23 -1.15
C SER A 160 11.57 -3.53 -0.09
N ASN A 161 12.09 -2.45 0.49
CA ASN A 161 11.34 -1.63 1.44
C ASN A 161 10.18 -0.89 0.77
N LEU A 162 10.37 -0.42 -0.47
CA LEU A 162 9.32 0.18 -1.29
C LEU A 162 8.25 -0.84 -1.68
N GLU A 163 8.66 -2.05 -2.05
CA GLU A 163 7.76 -3.17 -2.34
C GLU A 163 6.98 -3.62 -1.10
N TYR A 164 7.61 -3.57 0.08
CA TYR A 164 6.92 -3.76 1.35
C TYR A 164 5.83 -2.71 1.56
N ALA A 165 6.19 -1.43 1.47
CA ALA A 165 5.26 -0.33 1.74
C ALA A 165 3.99 -0.44 0.87
N ASN A 166 4.16 -0.84 -0.40
CA ASN A 166 3.07 -0.94 -1.35
C ASN A 166 2.47 -2.36 -1.51
N ALA A 167 2.98 -3.36 -0.77
CA ALA A 167 2.66 -4.78 -0.93
C ALA A 167 2.68 -5.27 -2.40
N SER A 168 3.56 -4.74 -3.24
CA SER A 168 3.61 -5.06 -4.65
C SER A 168 5.02 -4.85 -5.18
N THR A 169 5.37 -5.53 -6.29
CA THR A 169 6.64 -5.27 -6.98
C THR A 169 6.64 -3.87 -7.58
N VAL A 170 7.81 -3.23 -7.65
CA VAL A 170 7.96 -1.91 -8.29
C VAL A 170 7.56 -1.93 -9.77
N ASP A 171 7.67 -3.07 -10.42
CA ASP A 171 7.23 -3.28 -11.81
C ASP A 171 5.72 -3.19 -12.00
N SER A 172 4.95 -3.29 -10.90
CA SER A 172 3.50 -3.18 -10.91
C SER A 172 3.00 -1.83 -10.38
N LEU A 173 3.88 -0.96 -9.87
CA LEU A 173 3.46 0.33 -9.31
C LEU A 173 3.39 1.39 -10.40
N SER A 174 2.31 2.18 -10.40
CA SER A 174 2.18 3.35 -11.27
C SER A 174 3.32 4.32 -11.05
N LEU A 175 4.07 4.66 -12.08
CA LEU A 175 5.07 5.72 -11.97
C LEU A 175 4.44 7.06 -11.55
N GLN A 176 3.25 7.37 -12.06
CA GLN A 176 2.62 8.67 -11.90
C GLN A 176 1.88 8.83 -10.56
N HIS A 177 1.37 7.73 -10.01
CA HIS A 177 0.36 7.82 -8.95
C HIS A 177 0.64 6.98 -7.71
N TRP A 178 1.73 6.20 -7.67
CA TRP A 178 1.98 5.27 -6.56
C TRP A 178 2.04 5.95 -5.18
N ASP A 179 2.44 7.21 -5.10
CA ASP A 179 2.64 8.00 -3.87
C ASP A 179 1.58 9.10 -3.67
N GLN A 180 0.45 9.04 -4.36
CA GLN A 180 -0.58 10.10 -4.34
C GLN A 180 -1.13 10.41 -2.93
N ASP A 181 -1.09 9.46 -2.00
CA ASP A 181 -1.58 9.61 -0.62
C ASP A 181 -0.56 10.24 0.34
N ASP A 182 0.70 10.41 -0.06
CA ASP A 182 1.74 11.05 0.76
C ASP A 182 1.34 12.45 1.23
N LEU A 183 0.53 13.16 0.42
CA LEU A 183 -0.01 14.48 0.76
C LEU A 183 -0.91 14.49 2.00
N TYR A 184 -1.44 13.32 2.39
CA TYR A 184 -2.39 13.16 3.50
C TYR A 184 -1.80 12.39 4.68
N ALA A 185 -0.50 12.07 4.65
CA ALA A 185 0.13 11.33 5.72
C ALA A 185 0.09 12.08 7.07
N TYR A 186 -0.13 11.31 8.14
CA TYR A 186 -0.21 11.86 9.49
C TYR A 186 1.18 12.24 10.01
N LYS A 187 1.20 13.25 10.88
CA LYS A 187 2.42 13.65 11.60
C LYS A 187 2.61 12.78 12.84
N GLY A 188 3.87 12.60 13.22
CA GLY A 188 4.26 11.89 14.44
C GLY A 188 4.80 10.49 14.16
N PRO A 189 5.39 9.84 15.19
CA PRO A 189 6.01 8.53 15.02
C PRO A 189 4.96 7.44 14.82
N HIS A 190 5.31 6.43 14.02
CA HIS A 190 4.49 5.22 13.93
C HIS A 190 4.53 4.45 15.26
N CYS A 191 3.43 3.77 15.58
CA CYS A 191 3.31 2.99 16.80
C CYS A 191 2.78 1.58 16.52
N LEU A 192 3.21 0.64 17.36
CA LEU A 192 2.66 -0.71 17.41
C LEU A 192 1.74 -0.85 18.63
N LEU A 193 0.57 -1.43 18.40
CA LEU A 193 -0.39 -1.74 19.47
C LEU A 193 0.09 -2.97 20.25
N ARG A 194 0.49 -2.78 21.51
CA ARG A 194 1.00 -3.85 22.38
C ARG A 194 0.01 -5.00 22.57
N GLN A 195 -1.29 -4.70 22.59
CA GLN A 195 -2.36 -5.70 22.74
C GLN A 195 -2.73 -6.39 21.41
N GLY A 196 -2.04 -6.04 20.31
CA GLY A 196 -2.37 -6.49 18.96
C GLY A 196 -3.57 -5.74 18.37
N PHE A 197 -3.58 -5.61 17.03
CA PHE A 197 -4.60 -4.84 16.32
C PHE A 197 -6.02 -5.43 16.45
N GLY A 198 -6.14 -6.74 16.71
CA GLY A 198 -7.42 -7.42 16.92
C GLY A 198 -8.24 -6.88 18.10
N SER A 199 -7.59 -6.26 19.09
CA SER A 199 -8.27 -5.61 20.23
C SER A 199 -9.24 -4.50 19.77
N ILE A 200 -8.89 -3.74 18.74
CA ILE A 200 -9.74 -2.68 18.18
C ILE A 200 -10.97 -3.29 17.51
N ALA A 201 -10.77 -4.31 16.67
CA ALA A 201 -11.86 -4.98 15.97
C ALA A 201 -12.84 -5.64 16.96
N ASN A 202 -12.33 -6.30 18.00
CA ASN A 202 -13.14 -6.91 19.05
C ASN A 202 -13.92 -5.86 19.83
N SER A 203 -13.30 -4.72 20.17
CA SER A 203 -13.98 -3.62 20.87
C SER A 203 -15.12 -3.05 20.02
N LEU A 204 -14.90 -2.82 18.72
CA LEU A 204 -15.93 -2.32 17.82
C LEU A 204 -17.06 -3.35 17.65
N ALA A 205 -16.74 -4.63 17.51
CA ALA A 205 -17.74 -5.70 17.44
C ALA A 205 -18.62 -5.74 18.70
N ASN A 206 -18.01 -5.62 19.89
CA ASN A 206 -18.75 -5.57 21.16
C ASN A 206 -19.67 -4.35 21.25
N GLN A 207 -19.23 -3.18 20.78
CA GLN A 207 -20.08 -1.97 20.73
C GLN A 207 -21.30 -2.17 19.81
N VAL A 208 -21.10 -2.79 18.65
CA VAL A 208 -22.18 -3.11 17.70
C VAL A 208 -23.19 -4.08 18.34
N LEU A 209 -22.71 -5.13 19.01
CA LEU A 209 -23.58 -6.08 19.72
C LEU A 209 -24.34 -5.42 20.88
N PHE A 210 -23.68 -4.55 21.65
CA PHE A 210 -24.31 -3.81 22.74
C PHE A 210 -25.40 -2.85 22.25
N ALA A 211 -25.20 -2.25 21.07
CA ALA A 211 -26.22 -1.43 20.41
C ALA A 211 -27.41 -2.23 19.84
N GLY A 212 -27.43 -3.56 20.02
CA GLY A 212 -28.52 -4.44 19.59
C GLY A 212 -28.40 -4.91 18.13
N ALA A 213 -27.31 -4.60 17.43
CA ALA A 213 -27.07 -5.12 16.09
C ALA A 213 -26.56 -6.56 16.14
N LYS A 214 -26.76 -7.31 15.04
CA LYS A 214 -26.39 -8.72 14.93
C LYS A 214 -25.13 -8.89 14.08
N ILE A 215 -24.17 -9.67 14.58
CA ILE A 215 -23.02 -10.15 13.79
C ILE A 215 -23.25 -11.63 13.48
N VAL A 216 -23.26 -11.98 12.19
CA VAL A 216 -23.48 -13.36 11.74
C VAL A 216 -22.16 -13.94 11.20
N PHE A 217 -21.52 -14.79 12.00
CA PHE A 217 -20.33 -15.53 11.57
C PHE A 217 -20.72 -16.78 10.77
N GLY A 218 -19.77 -17.30 9.99
CA GLY A 218 -19.99 -18.51 9.19
C GLY A 218 -21.02 -18.34 8.07
N ALA A 219 -21.25 -17.12 7.59
CA ALA A 219 -22.19 -16.82 6.51
C ALA A 219 -21.44 -16.15 5.34
N LYS A 220 -21.11 -16.92 4.28
CA LYS A 220 -20.52 -16.33 3.07
C LYS A 220 -21.63 -15.73 2.23
N VAL A 221 -21.56 -14.43 1.96
CA VAL A 221 -22.47 -13.79 1.00
C VAL A 221 -22.17 -14.32 -0.39
N SER A 222 -23.19 -14.86 -1.08
CA SER A 222 -23.08 -15.37 -2.44
C SER A 222 -23.81 -14.52 -3.49
N LYS A 223 -24.78 -13.69 -3.07
CA LYS A 223 -25.49 -12.77 -3.97
C LYS A 223 -25.97 -11.51 -3.26
N ILE A 224 -25.93 -10.38 -3.97
CA ILE A 224 -26.50 -9.09 -3.59
C ILE A 224 -27.41 -8.68 -4.76
N GLU A 225 -28.71 -8.82 -4.55
CA GLU A 225 -29.73 -8.55 -5.55
C GLU A 225 -30.45 -7.23 -5.25
N ARG A 226 -30.39 -6.29 -6.18
CA ARG A 226 -31.11 -5.02 -6.12
C ARG A 226 -32.40 -5.13 -6.89
N ILE A 227 -33.53 -4.92 -6.20
CA ILE A 227 -34.85 -4.95 -6.80
C ILE A 227 -35.13 -3.61 -7.49
N LEU A 228 -35.34 -3.64 -8.81
CA LEU A 228 -35.56 -2.42 -9.60
C LEU A 228 -36.91 -1.79 -9.27
N LYS A 229 -37.00 -0.45 -9.33
CA LYS A 229 -38.24 0.30 -9.04
C LYS A 229 -39.42 -0.19 -9.89
N ALA A 230 -39.19 -0.47 -11.17
CA ALA A 230 -40.22 -0.99 -12.06
C ALA A 230 -40.76 -2.35 -11.59
N GLU A 231 -39.90 -3.25 -11.15
CA GLU A 231 -40.28 -4.57 -10.62
C GLU A 231 -41.06 -4.46 -9.31
N ARG A 232 -40.69 -3.50 -8.44
CA ARG A 232 -41.42 -3.22 -7.20
C ARG A 232 -42.85 -2.72 -7.48
N ILE A 233 -43.02 -1.85 -8.46
CA ILE A 233 -44.34 -1.34 -8.86
C ILE A 233 -45.21 -2.47 -9.42
N LEU A 234 -44.63 -3.37 -10.23
CA LEU A 234 -45.37 -4.46 -10.88
C LEU A 234 -45.81 -5.56 -9.92
N LYS A 235 -45.05 -5.85 -8.86
CA LYS A 235 -45.35 -6.98 -7.96
C LYS A 235 -46.47 -6.70 -6.95
N ALA A 236 -47.00 -5.47 -6.87
CA ALA A 236 -47.98 -5.05 -5.86
C ALA A 236 -47.59 -5.49 -4.41
N ASP A 237 -46.30 -5.73 -4.19
CA ASP A 237 -45.74 -6.25 -2.95
C ASP A 237 -45.29 -5.03 -2.15
N ASP A 238 -45.97 -4.81 -1.02
CA ASP A 238 -45.65 -3.77 -0.04
C ASP A 238 -44.32 -4.06 0.70
N ASN A 239 -43.58 -5.12 0.32
CA ASN A 239 -42.21 -5.29 0.77
C ASN A 239 -41.29 -4.19 0.19
N SER A 240 -41.21 -3.10 0.95
CA SER A 240 -40.53 -1.84 0.67
C SER A 240 -39.01 -1.92 0.46
N HIS A 241 -38.40 -3.08 0.76
CA HIS A 241 -36.97 -3.25 0.74
C HIS A 241 -36.39 -3.22 -0.69
N LYS A 242 -35.25 -2.56 -0.84
CA LYS A 242 -34.58 -2.35 -2.14
C LYS A 242 -33.66 -3.50 -2.51
N ILE A 243 -33.22 -4.30 -1.53
CA ILE A 243 -32.11 -5.23 -1.68
C ILE A 243 -32.43 -6.56 -0.99
N VAL A 244 -31.99 -7.66 -1.61
CA VAL A 244 -31.91 -9.00 -1.03
C VAL A 244 -30.46 -9.47 -1.01
N VAL A 245 -29.93 -9.78 0.17
CA VAL A 245 -28.59 -10.36 0.33
C VAL A 245 -28.73 -11.84 0.65
N THR A 246 -28.13 -12.67 -0.17
CA THR A 246 -28.10 -14.13 0.00
C THR A 246 -26.77 -14.54 0.62
N SER A 247 -26.83 -15.35 1.67
CA SER A 247 -25.66 -15.98 2.27
C SER A 247 -25.81 -17.48 2.40
N GLU A 248 -24.70 -18.18 2.34
CA GLU A 248 -24.56 -19.62 2.54
C GLU A 248 -23.81 -19.89 3.84
N ALA A 249 -24.34 -20.81 4.65
CA ALA A 249 -23.67 -21.26 5.87
C ALA A 249 -22.37 -22.01 5.52
N GLN A 250 -21.26 -21.64 6.17
CA GLN A 250 -19.98 -22.32 6.05
C GLN A 250 -19.78 -23.22 7.28
N GLY A 251 -19.93 -24.53 7.11
CA GLY A 251 -19.69 -25.55 8.14
C GLY A 251 -19.71 -26.95 7.53
N ARG A 252 -19.10 -27.96 8.18
CA ARG A 252 -19.15 -29.37 7.74
C ARG A 252 -20.46 -30.03 8.19
N GLY A 253 -21.16 -30.74 7.31
CA GLY A 253 -22.32 -31.58 7.66
C GLY A 253 -23.70 -31.00 7.26
N GLU A 254 -24.78 -31.36 7.95
CA GLU A 254 -26.17 -30.99 7.56
C GLU A 254 -26.48 -29.48 7.49
N LEU A 255 -25.57 -28.63 7.99
CA LEU A 255 -25.64 -27.17 7.91
C LEU A 255 -25.05 -26.59 6.60
N GLU A 256 -24.37 -27.40 5.79
CA GLU A 256 -23.55 -27.00 4.62
C GLU A 256 -24.39 -26.51 3.41
N ASN A 257 -25.73 -26.49 3.52
CA ASN A 257 -26.64 -26.05 2.46
C ASN A 257 -27.72 -25.04 2.90
N LYS A 258 -27.62 -24.46 4.11
CA LYS A 258 -28.63 -23.51 4.57
C LYS A 258 -28.39 -22.13 3.99
N GLN A 259 -29.20 -21.78 2.99
CA GLN A 259 -29.25 -20.43 2.42
C GLN A 259 -30.10 -19.51 3.30
N ASN A 260 -29.60 -18.31 3.59
CA ASN A 260 -30.35 -17.26 4.27
C ASN A 260 -30.47 -16.03 3.35
N ASN A 261 -31.67 -15.46 3.29
CA ASN A 261 -31.96 -14.25 2.53
C ASN A 261 -32.29 -13.10 3.49
N TYR A 262 -31.55 -12.01 3.40
CA TYR A 262 -31.76 -10.79 4.20
C TYR A 262 -32.34 -9.70 3.30
N ARG A 263 -33.52 -9.18 3.64
CA ARG A 263 -34.10 -8.03 2.94
C ARG A 263 -33.73 -6.74 3.66
N CYS A 264 -33.30 -5.73 2.92
CA CYS A 264 -32.94 -4.43 3.49
C CYS A 264 -33.13 -3.27 2.50
N ASP A 265 -33.17 -2.05 3.04
CA ASP A 265 -33.24 -0.81 2.26
C ASP A 265 -31.87 -0.31 1.82
N PHE A 266 -30.85 -0.60 2.63
CA PHE A 266 -29.47 -0.20 2.41
C PHE A 266 -28.54 -1.40 2.63
N CYS A 267 -27.51 -1.53 1.79
CA CYS A 267 -26.45 -2.53 1.91
C CYS A 267 -25.10 -1.81 1.83
N VAL A 268 -24.21 -2.07 2.80
CA VAL A 268 -22.83 -1.57 2.77
C VAL A 268 -21.91 -2.75 2.49
N VAL A 269 -21.24 -2.72 1.34
CA VAL A 269 -20.28 -3.73 0.92
C VAL A 269 -18.90 -3.32 1.42
N THR A 270 -18.32 -4.16 2.27
CA THR A 270 -16.95 -4.01 2.80
C THR A 270 -16.04 -5.17 2.40
N LEU A 271 -16.43 -5.94 1.38
CA LEU A 271 -15.64 -7.05 0.85
C LEU A 271 -14.26 -6.54 0.37
N PRO A 272 -13.16 -7.25 0.67
CA PRO A 272 -11.85 -6.88 0.17
C PRO A 272 -11.82 -6.79 -1.36
N LEU A 273 -10.98 -5.88 -1.89
CA LEU A 273 -10.84 -5.70 -3.33
C LEU A 273 -10.45 -7.01 -4.04
N GLY A 274 -9.63 -7.86 -3.40
CA GLY A 274 -9.29 -9.18 -3.93
C GLY A 274 -10.51 -10.11 -4.15
N ILE A 275 -11.51 -10.03 -3.28
CA ILE A 275 -12.78 -10.76 -3.44
C ILE A 275 -13.61 -10.14 -4.56
N LEU A 276 -13.72 -8.81 -4.60
CA LEU A 276 -14.47 -8.12 -5.67
C LEU A 276 -13.86 -8.42 -7.05
N LYS A 277 -12.54 -8.44 -7.18
CA LYS A 277 -11.85 -8.83 -8.42
C LYS A 277 -12.26 -10.21 -8.93
N GLN A 278 -12.48 -11.17 -8.02
CA GLN A 278 -12.84 -12.54 -8.39
C GLN A 278 -14.35 -12.72 -8.60
N GLU A 279 -15.17 -12.08 -7.78
CA GLU A 279 -16.58 -12.47 -7.60
C GLU A 279 -17.57 -11.37 -7.99
N HIS A 280 -17.16 -10.14 -8.35
CA HIS A 280 -18.12 -9.05 -8.59
C HIS A 280 -19.14 -9.32 -9.70
N GLU A 281 -18.80 -10.09 -10.74
CA GLU A 281 -19.75 -10.38 -11.82
C GLU A 281 -20.89 -11.31 -11.39
N SER A 282 -20.61 -12.28 -10.51
CA SER A 282 -21.59 -13.24 -9.99
C SER A 282 -22.29 -12.75 -8.72
N LEU A 283 -21.59 -11.93 -7.93
CA LEU A 283 -22.07 -11.42 -6.65
C LEU A 283 -23.21 -10.40 -6.82
N PHE A 284 -23.21 -9.58 -7.87
CA PHE A 284 -24.18 -8.49 -8.03
C PHE A 284 -25.22 -8.78 -9.10
N SER A 285 -26.49 -8.54 -8.77
CA SER A 285 -27.60 -8.59 -9.72
C SER A 285 -28.52 -7.38 -9.53
N PRO A 286 -28.72 -6.51 -10.54
CA PRO A 286 -28.00 -6.44 -11.81
C PRO A 286 -26.48 -6.29 -11.65
N ARG A 287 -25.74 -6.56 -12.72
CA ARG A 287 -24.28 -6.37 -12.74
C ARG A 287 -23.91 -4.92 -12.41
N LEU A 288 -22.72 -4.74 -11.84
CA LEU A 288 -22.16 -3.42 -11.57
C LEU A 288 -22.05 -2.60 -12.86
N ASN A 289 -22.15 -1.28 -12.74
CA ASN A 289 -21.93 -0.39 -13.87
C ASN A 289 -20.48 -0.50 -14.39
N VAL A 290 -20.28 -0.14 -15.65
CA VAL A 290 -19.00 -0.30 -16.36
C VAL A 290 -17.87 0.44 -15.65
N GLU A 291 -18.14 1.61 -15.08
CA GLU A 291 -17.14 2.42 -14.39
C GLU A 291 -16.60 1.71 -13.14
N LYS A 292 -17.49 1.20 -12.28
CA LYS A 292 -17.13 0.48 -11.07
C LYS A 292 -16.46 -0.86 -11.37
N ALA A 293 -16.97 -1.62 -12.35
CA ALA A 293 -16.35 -2.88 -12.77
C ALA A 293 -14.90 -2.65 -13.26
N LYS A 294 -14.69 -1.65 -14.12
CA LYS A 294 -13.35 -1.28 -14.58
C LYS A 294 -12.44 -0.78 -13.46
N ALA A 295 -12.97 -0.04 -12.48
CA ALA A 295 -12.20 0.36 -11.31
C ALA A 295 -11.72 -0.86 -10.50
N ILE A 296 -12.59 -1.85 -10.30
CA ILE A 296 -12.24 -3.13 -9.65
C ILE A 296 -11.10 -3.81 -10.42
N GLU A 297 -11.12 -3.82 -11.75
CA GLU A 297 -10.08 -4.43 -12.60
C GLU A 297 -8.75 -3.66 -12.58
N ARG A 298 -8.80 -2.33 -12.68
CA ARG A 298 -7.62 -1.44 -12.76
C ARG A 298 -6.92 -1.22 -11.43
N LEU A 299 -7.62 -1.21 -10.31
CA LEU A 299 -6.93 -1.11 -9.02
C LEU A 299 -6.01 -2.33 -8.81
N GLY A 300 -4.83 -2.12 -8.24
CA GLY A 300 -3.96 -3.21 -7.80
C GLY A 300 -4.46 -3.80 -6.49
N PHE A 301 -4.23 -5.10 -6.28
CA PHE A 301 -4.41 -5.70 -4.96
C PHE A 301 -3.20 -6.56 -4.62
N GLY A 302 -2.38 -6.02 -3.72
CA GLY A 302 -1.05 -6.49 -3.41
C GLY A 302 -1.04 -7.72 -2.53
N ILE A 303 0.17 -8.19 -2.25
CA ILE A 303 0.47 -9.30 -1.37
C ILE A 303 1.69 -8.97 -0.50
N LEU A 304 1.51 -9.17 0.80
CA LEU A 304 2.53 -9.03 1.81
C LEU A 304 2.30 -10.11 2.87
N ASN A 305 3.27 -10.99 3.05
CA ASN A 305 3.23 -12.03 4.07
C ASN A 305 4.22 -11.74 5.19
N LYS A 306 4.07 -12.47 6.29
CA LYS A 306 4.92 -12.35 7.48
C LYS A 306 5.30 -13.74 7.96
N VAL A 307 6.51 -13.87 8.48
CA VAL A 307 6.92 -15.02 9.28
C VAL A 307 7.35 -14.53 10.66
N LEU A 308 6.65 -14.99 11.68
CA LEU A 308 7.00 -14.79 13.07
C LEU A 308 7.86 -15.96 13.54
N LEU A 309 8.96 -15.66 14.22
CA LEU A 309 9.89 -16.62 14.80
C LEU A 309 10.09 -16.27 16.27
N VAL A 310 9.77 -17.18 17.18
CA VAL A 310 9.93 -17.00 18.63
C VAL A 310 11.03 -17.93 19.13
N PHE A 311 11.90 -17.43 19.99
CA PHE A 311 13.08 -18.13 20.49
C PHE A 311 13.05 -18.21 22.02
N ASP A 312 13.80 -19.18 22.57
CA ASP A 312 14.04 -19.32 24.01
C ASP A 312 15.11 -18.35 24.54
N SER A 313 15.94 -17.81 23.64
CA SER A 313 17.08 -16.97 23.96
C SER A 313 17.33 -15.93 22.86
N CYS A 314 17.80 -14.75 23.27
CA CYS A 314 18.14 -13.67 22.35
C CYS A 314 19.58 -13.82 21.83
N PHE A 315 19.76 -13.84 20.51
CA PHE A 315 21.08 -13.90 19.86
C PHE A 315 21.39 -12.67 18.98
N TRP A 316 20.45 -11.73 18.91
CA TRP A 316 20.62 -10.42 18.29
C TRP A 316 20.81 -9.36 19.38
N ASP A 317 20.96 -8.11 18.97
CA ASP A 317 20.96 -7.02 19.93
C ASP A 317 19.51 -6.66 20.32
N MET A 318 19.19 -6.89 21.59
CA MET A 318 17.85 -6.72 22.14
C MET A 318 17.35 -5.27 22.11
N SER A 319 18.24 -4.28 22.02
CA SER A 319 17.90 -2.87 21.84
C SER A 319 17.47 -2.52 20.42
N ALA A 320 17.82 -3.37 19.43
CA ALA A 320 17.49 -3.14 18.04
C ALA A 320 15.97 -3.07 17.84
N GLN A 321 15.49 -2.12 17.04
CA GLN A 321 14.08 -2.12 16.61
C GLN A 321 13.88 -3.08 15.43
N SER A 322 14.83 -3.09 14.50
CA SER A 322 14.83 -3.98 13.35
C SER A 322 16.26 -4.31 12.94
N ILE A 323 16.38 -5.33 12.09
CA ILE A 323 17.63 -5.82 11.54
C ILE A 323 17.44 -5.95 10.03
N GLY A 324 18.17 -5.17 9.24
CA GLY A 324 18.13 -5.22 7.78
C GLY A 324 19.07 -6.27 7.19
N TYR A 325 18.64 -6.91 6.10
CA TYR A 325 19.43 -7.85 5.32
C TYR A 325 19.50 -7.40 3.85
N ALA A 326 20.66 -6.91 3.43
CA ALA A 326 20.90 -6.50 2.05
C ALA A 326 21.18 -7.74 1.18
N SER A 327 20.12 -8.28 0.56
CA SER A 327 20.18 -9.45 -0.33
C SER A 327 20.69 -9.09 -1.73
N ASN A 328 21.19 -10.10 -2.46
CA ASN A 328 21.46 -9.97 -3.91
C ASN A 328 20.16 -9.94 -4.74
N LYS A 329 19.03 -10.31 -4.16
CA LYS A 329 17.71 -10.31 -4.80
C LYS A 329 16.75 -9.40 -4.03
N THR A 330 15.99 -8.58 -4.73
CA THR A 330 14.93 -7.74 -4.17
C THR A 330 13.82 -8.60 -3.52
N GLY A 331 13.23 -8.12 -2.44
CA GLY A 331 12.15 -8.77 -1.68
C GLY A 331 12.61 -9.88 -0.74
N ASP A 332 13.82 -10.41 -0.90
CA ASP A 332 14.30 -11.56 -0.13
C ASP A 332 14.66 -11.18 1.32
N TYR A 333 13.70 -11.38 2.23
CA TYR A 333 13.85 -11.30 3.70
C TYR A 333 14.60 -10.04 4.16
N TYR A 334 14.27 -8.90 3.55
CA TYR A 334 15.05 -7.67 3.65
C TYR A 334 15.08 -7.08 5.08
N MET A 335 14.12 -7.46 5.95
CA MET A 335 14.02 -6.91 7.30
C MET A 335 13.39 -7.91 8.29
N PHE A 336 14.00 -8.00 9.48
CA PHE A 336 13.47 -8.64 10.68
C PHE A 336 13.15 -7.58 11.73
N VAL A 337 11.90 -7.47 12.16
CA VAL A 337 11.47 -6.57 13.24
C VAL A 337 11.64 -7.27 14.58
N ASN A 338 12.30 -6.62 15.53
CA ASN A 338 12.45 -7.12 16.89
C ASN A 338 11.17 -6.84 17.69
N MET A 339 10.47 -7.90 18.05
CA MET A 339 9.19 -7.80 18.76
C MET A 339 9.36 -7.72 20.28
N PHE A 340 10.58 -7.87 20.81
CA PHE A 340 10.83 -7.95 22.26
C PHE A 340 10.25 -6.77 23.05
N ARG A 341 10.48 -5.53 22.60
CA ARG A 341 9.96 -4.33 23.28
C ARG A 341 8.42 -4.23 23.29
N HIS A 342 7.76 -4.98 22.41
CA HIS A 342 6.31 -4.93 22.20
C HIS A 342 5.59 -6.10 22.86
N THR A 343 6.20 -7.29 22.84
CA THR A 343 5.57 -8.53 23.31
C THR A 343 6.22 -9.10 24.56
N GLY A 344 7.42 -8.66 24.94
CA GLY A 344 8.23 -9.27 26.00
C GLY A 344 8.88 -10.61 25.62
N HIS A 345 8.64 -11.11 24.41
CA HIS A 345 9.17 -12.39 23.94
C HIS A 345 10.37 -12.16 23.02
N PHE A 346 11.36 -13.06 23.05
CA PHE A 346 12.44 -13.06 22.07
C PHE A 346 11.91 -13.50 20.71
N ALA A 347 11.34 -12.55 19.97
CA ALA A 347 10.67 -12.81 18.72
C ALA A 347 11.13 -11.86 17.62
N LEU A 348 11.38 -12.43 16.44
CA LEU A 348 11.67 -11.72 15.20
C LEU A 348 10.52 -11.92 14.23
N LEU A 349 10.03 -10.84 13.63
CA LEU A 349 9.02 -10.87 12.59
C LEU A 349 9.67 -10.45 11.27
N SER A 350 9.82 -11.38 10.33
CA SER A 350 10.25 -11.01 8.97
C SER A 350 9.06 -10.63 8.13
N ILE A 351 9.25 -9.57 7.35
CA ILE A 351 8.30 -9.12 6.33
C ILE A 351 8.69 -9.75 5.00
N LEU A 352 7.69 -10.31 4.30
CA LEU A 352 7.86 -11.01 3.03
C LEU A 352 7.11 -10.18 1.97
N SER A 353 7.87 -9.47 1.12
CA SER A 353 7.36 -8.55 0.10
C SER A 353 7.81 -8.94 -1.31
N GLY A 354 7.29 -8.25 -2.33
CA GLY A 354 7.63 -8.48 -3.73
C GLY A 354 7.42 -9.93 -4.16
N ASP A 355 8.35 -10.46 -4.96
CA ASP A 355 8.31 -11.84 -5.44
C ASP A 355 8.35 -12.89 -4.32
N LEU A 356 9.01 -12.59 -3.19
CA LEU A 356 9.07 -13.51 -2.06
C LEU A 356 7.67 -13.73 -1.49
N ALA A 357 6.86 -12.67 -1.36
CA ALA A 357 5.50 -12.76 -0.84
C ALA A 357 4.62 -13.72 -1.65
N VAL A 358 4.79 -13.73 -2.98
CA VAL A 358 4.06 -14.63 -3.89
C VAL A 358 4.55 -16.07 -3.75
N ARG A 359 5.86 -16.28 -3.73
CA ARG A 359 6.49 -17.61 -3.66
C ARG A 359 6.12 -18.35 -2.37
N VAL A 360 6.08 -17.66 -1.23
CA VAL A 360 5.80 -18.31 0.07
C VAL A 360 4.36 -18.83 0.21
N GLU A 361 3.42 -18.37 -0.63
CA GLU A 361 2.05 -18.87 -0.64
C GLU A 361 1.97 -20.37 -0.95
N SER A 362 2.89 -20.87 -1.79
CA SER A 362 2.95 -22.29 -2.17
C SER A 362 3.98 -23.11 -1.39
N MET A 363 4.81 -22.48 -0.55
CA MET A 363 5.84 -23.16 0.23
C MET A 363 5.24 -23.76 1.51
N PRO A 364 5.70 -24.93 1.98
CA PRO A 364 5.44 -25.40 3.34
C PRO A 364 5.98 -24.43 4.40
N ASP A 365 5.30 -24.30 5.55
CA ASP A 365 5.73 -23.42 6.65
C ASP A 365 7.18 -23.67 7.08
N GLN A 366 7.56 -24.94 7.20
CA GLN A 366 8.89 -25.32 7.65
C GLN A 366 9.99 -24.83 6.69
N GLU A 367 9.74 -24.80 5.37
CA GLU A 367 10.70 -24.32 4.38
C GLU A 367 10.92 -22.81 4.52
N VAL A 368 9.85 -22.03 4.72
CA VAL A 368 9.93 -20.58 4.97
C VAL A 368 10.69 -20.28 6.27
N VAL A 369 10.47 -21.10 7.31
CA VAL A 369 11.19 -21.00 8.58
C VAL A 369 12.67 -21.32 8.40
N ASP A 370 12.99 -22.40 7.69
CA ASP A 370 14.37 -22.84 7.46
C ASP A 370 15.16 -21.81 6.62
N ASP A 371 14.54 -21.22 5.59
CA ASP A 371 15.09 -20.11 4.82
C ASP A 371 15.40 -18.89 5.70
N SER A 372 14.42 -18.49 6.53
CA SER A 372 14.59 -17.38 7.48
C SER A 372 15.74 -17.64 8.45
N MET A 373 15.81 -18.86 9.00
CA MET A 373 16.87 -19.29 9.91
C MET A 373 18.23 -19.33 9.21
N SER A 374 18.30 -19.73 7.94
CA SER A 374 19.52 -19.68 7.13
C SER A 374 20.05 -18.25 7.00
N ILE A 375 19.17 -17.27 6.79
CA ILE A 375 19.55 -15.85 6.75
C ILE A 375 20.06 -15.38 8.11
N LEU A 376 19.34 -15.66 9.19
CA LEU A 376 19.75 -15.29 10.54
C LEU A 376 21.11 -15.89 10.91
N ARG A 377 21.37 -17.15 10.53
CA ARG A 377 22.69 -17.80 10.71
C ARG A 377 23.80 -17.11 9.93
N ARG A 378 23.54 -16.66 8.70
CA ARG A 378 24.51 -15.86 7.92
C ARG A 378 24.81 -14.52 8.59
N MET A 379 23.78 -13.81 9.05
CA MET A 379 23.92 -12.49 9.69
C MET A 379 24.65 -12.58 11.03
N PHE A 380 24.44 -13.67 11.76
CA PHE A 380 24.86 -13.82 13.15
C PHE A 380 25.85 -14.97 13.41
N ARG A 381 26.59 -15.39 12.36
CA ARG A 381 27.52 -16.54 12.29
C ARG A 381 28.50 -16.77 13.46
N TYR A 382 28.71 -15.78 14.32
CA TYR A 382 29.60 -15.86 15.50
C TYR A 382 28.85 -15.90 16.83
N ARG A 383 27.53 -16.12 16.82
CA ARG A 383 26.73 -16.33 18.02
C ARG A 383 26.25 -17.77 18.08
N ASN A 384 25.91 -18.20 19.28
CA ASN A 384 25.12 -19.40 19.48
C ASN A 384 23.66 -19.10 19.11
N ILE A 385 23.23 -19.58 17.95
CA ILE A 385 21.85 -19.40 17.45
C ILE A 385 21.11 -20.72 17.66
N PRO A 386 19.89 -20.70 18.23
CA PRO A 386 19.07 -21.90 18.34
C PRO A 386 18.91 -22.63 17.00
N LYS A 387 18.82 -23.96 17.04
CA LYS A 387 18.64 -24.76 15.81
C LYS A 387 17.33 -24.40 15.11
N GLN A 388 16.26 -24.20 15.87
CA GLN A 388 14.93 -23.83 15.38
C GLN A 388 14.28 -22.85 16.36
N PRO A 389 13.32 -22.02 15.93
CA PRO A 389 12.46 -21.29 16.85
C PRO A 389 11.60 -22.26 17.68
N ILE A 390 11.21 -21.85 18.89
CA ILE A 390 10.28 -22.61 19.73
C ILE A 390 8.83 -22.47 19.27
N TYR A 391 8.54 -21.43 18.48
CA TYR A 391 7.25 -21.23 17.82
C TYR A 391 7.45 -20.42 16.54
N SER A 392 6.71 -20.76 15.50
CA SER A 392 6.69 -20.02 14.24
C SER A 392 5.29 -19.92 13.66
N HIS A 393 5.04 -18.85 12.91
CA HIS A 393 3.79 -18.67 12.17
C HIS A 393 4.03 -17.94 10.85
N VAL A 394 3.48 -18.46 9.76
CA VAL A 394 3.59 -17.89 8.41
C VAL A 394 2.20 -17.49 7.92
N THR A 395 2.02 -16.23 7.51
CA THR A 395 0.75 -15.76 6.93
C THR A 395 0.66 -16.08 5.44
N ARG A 396 -0.56 -16.23 4.92
CA ARG A 396 -0.86 -16.48 3.49
C ARG A 396 -2.09 -15.71 3.02
N TRP A 397 -1.91 -14.40 2.83
CA TRP A 397 -3.02 -13.49 2.54
C TRP A 397 -3.66 -13.70 1.17
N LYS A 398 -2.91 -14.16 0.17
CA LYS A 398 -3.46 -14.44 -1.17
C LYS A 398 -4.28 -15.73 -1.18
N SER A 399 -3.83 -16.74 -0.45
CA SER A 399 -4.57 -18.01 -0.30
C SER A 399 -5.80 -17.89 0.58
N ASP A 400 -5.84 -16.91 1.49
CA ASP A 400 -7.01 -16.64 2.33
C ASP A 400 -8.25 -16.36 1.45
N LYS A 401 -9.25 -17.24 1.57
CA LYS A 401 -10.51 -17.19 0.81
C LYS A 401 -11.38 -15.97 1.11
N PHE A 402 -11.10 -15.23 2.18
CA PHE A 402 -11.83 -14.04 2.58
C PHE A 402 -11.09 -12.73 2.32
N ALA A 403 -9.80 -12.79 1.96
CA ALA A 403 -8.99 -11.61 1.64
C ALA A 403 -8.53 -11.60 0.17
N ARG A 404 -7.95 -12.70 -0.32
CA ARG A 404 -7.36 -12.85 -1.67
C ARG A 404 -6.23 -11.86 -1.98
N GLY A 405 -5.49 -11.46 -0.95
CA GLY A 405 -4.41 -10.49 -1.00
C GLY A 405 -4.35 -9.67 0.29
N SER A 406 -3.47 -8.68 0.31
CA SER A 406 -3.19 -7.86 1.50
C SER A 406 -3.95 -6.53 1.46
N TYR A 407 -3.59 -5.64 0.53
CA TYR A 407 -4.20 -4.30 0.41
C TYR A 407 -4.00 -3.70 -0.98
N SER A 408 -4.78 -2.68 -1.30
CA SER A 408 -4.79 -2.03 -2.61
C SER A 408 -3.53 -1.21 -2.90
N TYR A 409 -3.21 -1.09 -4.19
CA TYR A 409 -2.17 -0.20 -4.72
C TYR A 409 -2.60 0.31 -6.11
N LEU A 410 -1.90 1.31 -6.67
CA LEU A 410 -2.19 1.82 -8.01
C LEU A 410 -1.28 1.18 -9.06
N LYS A 411 -1.88 0.42 -9.99
CA LYS A 411 -1.20 -0.12 -11.19
C LYS A 411 -0.91 0.98 -12.21
N PRO A 412 0.00 0.78 -13.18
CA PRO A 412 0.34 1.82 -14.17
C PRO A 412 -0.84 2.32 -15.00
N GLU A 413 -1.84 1.48 -15.27
CA GLU A 413 -3.08 1.85 -15.94
C GLU A 413 -4.15 2.46 -15.02
N SER A 414 -3.92 2.48 -13.70
CA SER A 414 -4.86 2.95 -12.69
C SER A 414 -4.59 4.40 -12.28
N SER A 415 -5.60 5.03 -11.70
CA SER A 415 -5.49 6.38 -11.16
C SER A 415 -6.26 6.48 -9.84
N PRO A 416 -6.03 7.53 -9.03
CA PRO A 416 -6.77 7.75 -7.79
C PRO A 416 -8.30 7.80 -7.99
N GLN A 417 -8.76 8.17 -9.17
CA GLN A 417 -10.18 8.19 -9.55
C GLN A 417 -10.81 6.79 -9.54
N ASP A 418 -10.04 5.72 -9.68
CA ASP A 418 -10.57 4.36 -9.56
C ASP A 418 -11.05 4.07 -8.13
N MET A 419 -10.41 4.63 -7.11
CA MET A 419 -10.88 4.52 -5.72
C MET A 419 -12.18 5.30 -5.50
N ASP A 420 -12.31 6.47 -6.13
CA ASP A 420 -13.52 7.29 -6.11
C ASP A 420 -14.69 6.56 -6.82
N ALA A 421 -14.43 5.96 -7.98
CA ALA A 421 -15.39 5.14 -8.72
C ALA A 421 -15.81 3.89 -7.94
N LEU A 422 -14.87 3.23 -7.25
CA LEU A 422 -15.19 2.11 -6.37
C LEU A 422 -16.05 2.55 -5.18
N ALA A 423 -15.78 3.72 -4.59
CA ALA A 423 -16.52 4.31 -3.48
C ALA A 423 -17.91 4.88 -3.82
N ALA A 424 -18.21 5.08 -5.11
CA ALA A 424 -19.49 5.64 -5.54
C ALA A 424 -20.66 4.70 -5.16
N PRO A 425 -21.73 5.21 -4.52
CA PRO A 425 -22.91 4.39 -4.23
C PRO A 425 -23.65 4.02 -5.53
N ILE A 426 -24.49 2.98 -5.45
CA ILE A 426 -25.37 2.53 -6.52
C ILE A 426 -26.81 2.82 -6.09
N ASP A 427 -27.49 3.68 -6.83
CA ASP A 427 -28.89 4.11 -6.65
C ASP A 427 -29.26 4.44 -5.19
N ASP A 428 -28.32 5.06 -4.46
CA ASP A 428 -28.48 5.44 -3.04
C ASP A 428 -28.96 4.29 -2.13
N CYS A 429 -28.63 3.04 -2.48
CA CYS A 429 -29.03 1.85 -1.72
C CYS A 429 -27.88 0.87 -1.48
N ILE A 430 -26.94 0.72 -2.41
CA ILE A 430 -25.74 -0.10 -2.20
C ILE A 430 -24.53 0.83 -2.10
N PHE A 431 -23.79 0.74 -0.99
CA PHE A 431 -22.62 1.55 -0.66
C PHE A 431 -21.38 0.65 -0.61
N PHE A 432 -20.20 1.25 -0.79
CA PHE A 432 -18.92 0.54 -0.83
C PHE A 432 -17.93 1.22 0.11
N ALA A 433 -17.61 0.55 1.21
CA ALA A 433 -16.63 0.99 2.19
C ALA A 433 -15.46 -0.01 2.29
N GLY A 434 -14.43 0.33 3.03
CA GLY A 434 -13.18 -0.43 3.10
C GLY A 434 -11.98 0.39 2.59
N GLU A 435 -10.78 -0.17 2.75
CA GLU A 435 -9.52 0.54 2.48
C GLU A 435 -9.40 1.01 1.02
N ALA A 436 -9.78 0.17 0.05
CA ALA A 436 -9.67 0.46 -1.37
C ALA A 436 -10.66 1.53 -1.88
N THR A 437 -11.53 2.03 -1.00
CA THR A 437 -12.55 3.05 -1.31
C THR A 437 -12.17 4.42 -0.76
N ASN A 438 -10.98 4.58 -0.18
CA ASN A 438 -10.52 5.81 0.42
C ASN A 438 -9.28 6.35 -0.30
N ARG A 439 -9.50 7.28 -1.23
CA ARG A 439 -8.42 7.91 -1.99
C ARG A 439 -7.34 8.56 -1.13
N LYS A 440 -7.69 9.15 0.01
CA LYS A 440 -6.71 9.89 0.84
C LYS A 440 -5.91 8.98 1.75
N HIS A 441 -6.46 7.82 2.09
CA HIS A 441 -5.88 6.89 3.05
C HIS A 441 -6.10 5.43 2.60
N PRO A 442 -5.65 5.03 1.40
CA PRO A 442 -5.79 3.65 0.94
C PRO A 442 -4.94 2.71 1.80
N ALA A 443 -5.11 1.41 1.63
CA ALA A 443 -4.28 0.37 2.24
C ALA A 443 -4.14 0.39 3.77
N SER A 444 -5.02 1.12 4.47
CA SER A 444 -4.87 1.41 5.89
C SER A 444 -6.14 1.10 6.69
N ALA A 445 -5.94 0.72 7.95
CA ALA A 445 -7.05 0.47 8.88
C ALA A 445 -7.86 1.74 9.17
N HIS A 446 -7.20 2.89 9.34
CA HIS A 446 -7.90 4.16 9.54
C HIS A 446 -8.66 4.59 8.28
N GLY A 447 -8.10 4.34 7.09
CA GLY A 447 -8.79 4.55 5.82
C GLY A 447 -10.10 3.76 5.71
N ALA A 448 -10.08 2.50 6.15
CA ALA A 448 -11.27 1.65 6.21
C ALA A 448 -12.32 2.15 7.23
N VAL A 449 -11.89 2.62 8.41
CA VAL A 449 -12.79 3.22 9.41
C VAL A 449 -13.43 4.50 8.85
N LEU A 450 -12.63 5.37 8.24
CA LEU A 450 -13.09 6.63 7.65
C LEU A 450 -14.07 6.40 6.49
N SER A 451 -13.86 5.40 5.64
CA SER A 451 -14.80 5.07 4.58
C SER A 451 -16.11 4.46 5.13
N GLY A 452 -16.04 3.67 6.20
CA GLY A 452 -17.24 3.22 6.92
C GLY A 452 -18.06 4.39 7.47
N ARG A 453 -17.41 5.37 8.12
CA ARG A 453 -18.06 6.60 8.61
C ARG A 453 -18.67 7.43 7.48
N ARG A 454 -17.97 7.55 6.35
CA ARG A 454 -18.47 8.25 5.16
C ARG A 454 -19.82 7.67 4.71
N ASP A 455 -19.91 6.35 4.55
CA ASP A 455 -21.12 5.74 4.02
C ASP A 455 -22.24 5.64 5.06
N ALA A 456 -21.90 5.49 6.35
CA ALA A 456 -22.87 5.67 7.43
C ALA A 456 -23.52 7.06 7.38
N ARG A 457 -22.74 8.14 7.20
CA ARG A 457 -23.27 9.51 7.03
C ARG A 457 -24.14 9.65 5.77
N ARG A 458 -23.75 9.04 4.65
CA ARG A 458 -24.56 9.06 3.41
C ARG A 458 -25.94 8.43 3.64
N ILE A 459 -25.98 7.25 4.25
CA ILE A 459 -27.23 6.55 4.58
C ILE A 459 -28.08 7.40 5.52
N ALA A 460 -27.47 7.92 6.59
CA ALA A 460 -28.16 8.72 7.58
C ALA A 460 -28.81 9.97 6.93
N ASN A 461 -28.09 10.66 6.04
CA ASN A 461 -28.64 11.81 5.29
C ASN A 461 -29.82 11.42 4.39
N ILE A 462 -29.76 10.25 3.74
CA ILE A 462 -30.87 9.75 2.92
C ILE A 462 -32.08 9.44 3.80
N MET A 463 -31.87 8.80 4.96
CA MET A 463 -32.93 8.51 5.92
C MET A 463 -33.58 9.78 6.45
N ALA A 464 -32.78 10.80 6.79
CA ALA A 464 -33.29 12.09 7.25
C ALA A 464 -34.17 12.77 6.19
N ARG A 465 -33.74 12.77 4.92
CA ARG A 465 -34.51 13.35 3.80
C ARG A 465 -35.77 12.56 3.45
N THR A 466 -35.71 11.23 3.54
CA THR A 466 -36.81 10.35 3.10
C THR A 466 -37.88 10.18 4.18
N TYR A 467 -37.46 10.09 5.46
CA TYR A 467 -38.33 9.71 6.57
C TYR A 467 -38.43 10.79 7.66
N GLY A 468 -37.84 11.97 7.47
CA GLY A 468 -37.90 13.06 8.44
C GLY A 468 -37.16 12.78 9.76
N CYS A 469 -36.26 11.80 9.80
CA CYS A 469 -35.48 11.49 10.99
C CYS A 469 -34.48 12.61 11.31
N THR A 470 -34.60 13.23 12.48
CA THR A 470 -33.57 14.10 13.04
C THR A 470 -32.44 13.24 13.60
N LEU A 471 -31.32 13.17 12.89
CA LEU A 471 -30.10 12.59 13.45
C LEU A 471 -29.58 13.50 14.57
N PRO A 472 -29.05 12.96 15.68
CA PRO A 472 -28.16 13.72 16.54
C PRO A 472 -26.86 14.01 15.75
N TYR A 473 -26.90 15.05 14.93
CA TYR A 473 -25.86 15.42 13.96
C TYR A 473 -24.53 15.82 14.64
N GLN A 474 -24.53 16.03 15.96
CA GLN A 474 -23.37 16.56 16.70
C GLN A 474 -22.35 15.51 17.18
N GLU A 475 -22.61 14.20 17.07
CA GLU A 475 -21.68 13.19 17.61
C GLU A 475 -20.79 12.50 16.55
N ILE A 476 -21.07 12.65 15.26
CA ILE A 476 -20.30 11.95 14.21
C ILE A 476 -18.96 12.63 13.91
N ASP A 477 -18.80 13.92 14.23
CA ASP A 477 -17.54 14.66 14.01
C ASP A 477 -16.56 14.59 15.19
N ASN A 478 -17.01 14.15 16.37
CA ASN A 478 -16.19 14.00 17.58
C ASN A 478 -15.76 12.55 17.88
N MET A 479 -16.15 11.60 17.04
CA MET A 479 -15.67 10.20 17.06
C MET A 479 -14.69 10.00 15.91
#